data_AF-A0A8T1QY04-F1
#
_entry.id   AF-A0A8T1QY04-F1
#
_cell.length_a   1.000
_cell.length_b   1.000
_cell.length_c   1.000
_cell.angle_alpha   90.00
_cell.angle_beta   90.00
_cell.angle_gamma   90.00
#
_symmetry.space_group_name_H-M   'P 1'
#
loop_
_entity.id
_entity.type
_entity.pdbx_description
1 polymer ?
#
loop_
_entity_poly.entity_id
_entity_poly.type
_entity_poly.pdbx_seq_one_letter_code
_entity_poly.pdbx_strand_id
1 'polypeptide(L)'
;MTWILGSIELHIILNLQPYKTSKAMREYLKRIFTQNNSAQRFQLKFEMANFSQGGLLVEDLYSGFSNLWAEYTDIVYSSVSIAGLPHVQSVHETSRRDQFLMKLRPDFDSVRSQLMNRDPVPSLDDCLGDLLQEEQMLLTRSTMEQ
;
A
#
# COMPACT_ATOMS: atom_id res chain seq x y z
N MET A 1 -3.33 -15.27 -30.90
CA MET A 1 -2.52 -14.72 -29.78
C MET A 1 -2.18 -13.27 -30.10
N THR A 2 -3.19 -12.38 -30.11
CA THR A 2 -3.05 -11.03 -30.71
C THR A 2 -3.44 -9.91 -29.72
N TRP A 3 -3.88 -10.25 -28.51
CA TRP A 3 -4.35 -9.27 -27.53
C TRP A 3 -3.22 -8.76 -26.60
N ILE A 4 -2.16 -9.55 -26.39
CA ILE A 4 -1.00 -9.12 -25.58
C ILE A 4 -0.13 -8.09 -26.32
N LEU A 5 -0.21 -8.03 -27.66
CA LEU A 5 0.60 -7.10 -28.48
C LEU A 5 0.08 -5.65 -28.45
N GLY A 6 -1.16 -5.42 -27.98
CA GLY A 6 -1.74 -4.07 -27.88
C GLY A 6 -1.37 -3.31 -26.61
N SER A 7 -0.77 -3.97 -25.62
CA SER A 7 -0.45 -3.39 -24.30
C SER A 7 1.05 -3.36 -23.99
N ILE A 8 1.90 -3.67 -24.97
CA ILE A 8 3.35 -3.74 -24.80
C ILE A 8 3.99 -2.78 -25.80
N GLU A 9 4.85 -1.88 -25.32
CA GLU A 9 5.58 -0.95 -26.18
C GLU A 9 6.37 -1.72 -27.26
N LEU A 10 6.34 -1.20 -28.49
CA LEU A 10 6.86 -1.86 -29.68
C LEU A 10 8.34 -2.28 -29.55
N HIS A 11 9.11 -1.54 -28.75
CA HIS A 11 10.51 -1.84 -28.48
C HIS A 11 10.69 -3.09 -27.60
N ILE A 12 9.77 -3.39 -26.68
CA ILE A 12 9.82 -4.61 -25.84
C ILE A 12 9.54 -5.84 -26.71
N ILE A 13 8.61 -5.73 -27.67
CA ILE A 13 8.28 -6.81 -28.62
C ILE A 13 9.49 -7.17 -29.49
N LEU A 14 10.20 -6.18 -30.02
CA LEU A 14 11.41 -6.39 -30.82
C LEU A 14 12.50 -7.11 -30.02
N ASN A 15 12.62 -6.79 -28.74
CA ASN A 15 13.57 -7.43 -27.83
C ASN A 15 13.19 -8.87 -27.44
N LEU A 16 11.92 -9.26 -27.59
CA LEU A 16 11.43 -10.62 -27.32
C LEU A 16 11.55 -11.56 -28.53
N GLN A 17 11.64 -11.01 -29.74
CA GLN A 17 11.73 -11.75 -31.00
C GLN A 17 12.85 -12.82 -31.06
N PRO A 18 14.02 -12.64 -30.43
CA PRO A 18 15.07 -13.66 -30.42
C PRO A 18 14.74 -14.92 -29.60
N TYR A 19 13.78 -14.85 -28.66
CA TYR A 19 13.46 -15.97 -27.76
C TYR A 19 12.36 -16.84 -28.35
N LYS A 20 12.61 -18.15 -28.47
CA LYS A 20 11.67 -19.10 -29.11
C LYS A 20 10.70 -19.79 -28.13
N THR A 21 10.87 -19.58 -26.82
CA THR A 21 10.04 -20.21 -25.81
C THR A 21 9.47 -19.19 -24.84
N SER A 22 8.25 -19.41 -24.37
CA SER A 22 7.60 -18.56 -23.37
C SER A 22 8.42 -18.48 -22.07
N LYS A 23 9.15 -19.55 -21.72
CA LYS A 23 10.06 -19.56 -20.57
C LYS A 23 11.22 -18.58 -20.76
N ALA A 24 11.90 -18.63 -21.91
CA ALA A 24 13.03 -17.74 -22.19
C ALA A 24 12.59 -16.28 -22.34
N MET A 25 11.43 -16.02 -22.96
CA MET A 25 10.81 -14.69 -22.98
C MET A 25 10.54 -14.17 -21.56
N ARG A 26 9.93 -15.01 -20.70
CA ARG A 26 9.66 -14.66 -19.30
C ARG A 26 10.94 -14.40 -18.51
N GLU A 27 11.98 -15.19 -18.68
CA GLU A 27 13.28 -14.99 -18.01
C GLU A 27 13.98 -13.71 -18.48
N TYR A 28 13.88 -13.37 -19.76
CA TYR A 28 14.38 -12.11 -20.30
C TYR A 28 13.64 -10.90 -19.71
N LEU A 29 12.30 -10.91 -19.77
CA LEU A 29 11.47 -9.87 -19.16
C LEU A 29 11.74 -9.75 -17.67
N LYS A 30 11.87 -10.89 -16.98
CA LYS A 30 12.28 -10.91 -15.58
C LYS A 30 13.62 -10.18 -15.45
N ARG A 31 14.67 -10.56 -16.16
CA ARG A 31 16.01 -9.95 -16.03
C ARG A 31 16.02 -8.42 -16.19
N ILE A 32 15.33 -7.87 -17.18
CA ILE A 32 15.33 -6.42 -17.46
C ILE A 32 14.36 -5.62 -16.60
N PHE A 33 13.22 -6.19 -16.18
CA PHE A 33 12.22 -5.46 -15.37
C PHE A 33 12.35 -5.74 -13.87
N THR A 34 12.97 -6.85 -13.45
CA THR A 34 13.18 -7.18 -12.03
C THR A 34 14.23 -6.31 -11.36
N GLN A 35 15.14 -5.66 -12.11
CA GLN A 35 16.10 -4.71 -11.55
C GLN A 35 15.39 -3.45 -11.00
N ASN A 36 14.17 -3.17 -11.46
CA ASN A 36 13.37 -2.04 -10.99
C ASN A 36 12.67 -2.35 -9.64
N ASN A 37 12.28 -3.60 -9.39
CA ASN A 37 11.48 -3.95 -8.21
C ASN A 37 12.19 -3.66 -6.87
N SER A 38 13.52 -3.79 -6.79
CA SER A 38 14.25 -3.48 -5.54
C SER A 38 14.34 -1.99 -5.28
N ALA A 39 14.58 -1.18 -6.32
CA ALA A 39 14.63 0.27 -6.23
C ALA A 39 13.24 0.84 -5.96
N GLN A 40 12.22 0.36 -6.68
CA GLN A 40 10.81 0.71 -6.46
C GLN A 40 10.36 0.32 -5.05
N ARG A 41 10.71 -0.88 -4.57
CA ARG A 41 10.41 -1.27 -3.18
C ARG A 41 11.09 -0.37 -2.15
N PHE A 42 12.32 0.07 -2.41
CA PHE A 42 12.99 1.04 -1.54
C PHE A 42 12.28 2.39 -1.55
N GLN A 43 11.93 2.89 -2.73
CA GLN A 43 11.22 4.15 -2.90
C GLN A 43 9.86 4.13 -2.20
N LEU A 44 9.06 3.09 -2.40
CA LEU A 44 7.77 2.91 -1.73
C LEU A 44 7.93 2.87 -0.20
N LYS A 45 8.95 2.17 0.31
CA LYS A 45 9.23 2.16 1.75
C LYS A 45 9.60 3.56 2.26
N PHE A 46 10.40 4.30 1.50
CA PHE A 46 10.77 5.66 1.84
C PHE A 46 9.56 6.61 1.83
N GLU A 47 8.71 6.53 0.80
CA GLU A 47 7.47 7.30 0.70
C GLU A 47 6.51 6.97 1.84
N MET A 48 6.25 5.68 2.10
CA MET A 48 5.44 5.24 3.24
C MET A 48 6.02 5.73 4.57
N ALA A 49 7.35 5.73 4.75
CA ALA A 49 7.97 6.23 5.97
C ALA A 49 7.76 7.74 6.16
N ASN A 50 7.85 8.53 5.09
CA ASN A 50 7.67 9.99 5.14
C ASN A 50 6.22 10.46 4.99
N PHE A 51 5.29 9.55 4.64
CA PHE A 51 3.87 9.88 4.55
C PHE A 51 3.32 10.24 5.94
N SER A 52 2.49 11.27 6.00
CA SER A 52 1.84 11.76 7.22
C SER A 52 0.55 12.48 6.86
N GLN A 53 -0.39 12.57 7.79
CA GLN A 53 -1.70 13.20 7.56
C GLN A 53 -1.58 14.68 7.25
N GLY A 54 -0.76 15.42 8.01
CA GLY A 54 -0.66 16.87 7.85
C GLY A 54 -2.04 17.53 7.88
N GLY A 55 -2.36 18.31 6.84
CA GLY A 55 -3.66 18.96 6.65
C GLY A 55 -4.71 18.14 5.89
N LEU A 56 -4.41 16.88 5.54
CA LEU A 56 -5.34 16.01 4.81
C LEU A 56 -6.50 15.55 5.71
N LEU A 57 -7.63 15.29 5.08
CA LEU A 57 -8.73 14.56 5.70
C LEU A 57 -8.35 13.09 5.90
N VAL A 58 -9.03 12.41 6.81
CA VAL A 58 -8.78 10.98 7.10
C VAL A 58 -9.01 10.11 5.86
N GLU A 59 -10.00 10.42 5.03
CA GLU A 59 -10.28 9.70 3.78
C GLU A 59 -9.14 9.84 2.75
N ASP A 60 -8.61 11.06 2.59
CA ASP A 60 -7.50 11.35 1.67
C ASP A 60 -6.21 10.65 2.12
N LEU A 61 -5.93 10.70 3.43
CA LEU A 61 -4.84 9.95 4.05
C LEU A 61 -4.99 8.44 3.77
N TYR A 62 -6.18 7.89 4.01
CA TYR A 62 -6.46 6.46 3.81
C TYR A 62 -6.27 6.03 2.36
N SER A 63 -6.78 6.81 1.40
CA SER A 63 -6.65 6.54 -0.03
C SER A 63 -5.18 6.56 -0.46
N GLY A 64 -4.44 7.63 -0.13
CA GLY A 64 -3.03 7.76 -0.47
C GLY A 64 -2.17 6.64 0.13
N PHE A 65 -2.38 6.34 1.41
CA PHE A 65 -1.67 5.26 2.11
C PHE A 65 -2.01 3.87 1.54
N SER A 66 -3.27 3.63 1.19
CA SER A 66 -3.72 2.36 0.61
C SER A 66 -3.11 2.10 -0.76
N ASN A 67 -2.97 3.15 -1.58
CA ASN A 67 -2.32 3.04 -2.88
C ASN A 67 -0.84 2.64 -2.75
N LEU A 68 -0.10 3.28 -1.83
CA LEU A 68 1.30 2.92 -1.55
C LEU A 68 1.44 1.47 -1.09
N TRP A 69 0.54 1.01 -0.22
CA TRP A 69 0.52 -0.38 0.26
C TRP A 69 0.14 -1.39 -0.82
N ALA A 70 -0.79 -1.05 -1.71
CA ALA A 70 -1.16 -1.91 -2.83
C ALA A 70 0.03 -2.14 -3.76
N GLU A 71 0.74 -1.07 -4.13
CA GLU A 71 1.94 -1.18 -4.97
C GLU A 71 3.07 -1.95 -4.27
N TYR A 72 3.29 -1.68 -2.98
CA TYR A 72 4.29 -2.40 -2.19
C TYR A 72 4.00 -3.90 -2.11
N THR A 73 2.74 -4.26 -1.86
CA THR A 73 2.34 -5.67 -1.72
C THR A 73 2.34 -6.42 -3.04
N ASP A 74 2.03 -5.78 -4.16
CA ASP A 74 2.18 -6.40 -5.49
C ASP A 74 3.63 -6.87 -5.73
N ILE A 75 4.59 -5.99 -5.43
CA ILE A 75 6.01 -6.33 -5.54
C ILE A 75 6.40 -7.45 -4.57
N VAL A 76 5.99 -7.37 -3.30
CA VAL A 76 6.39 -8.37 -2.29
C VAL A 76 5.74 -9.72 -2.56
N TYR A 77 4.42 -9.77 -2.77
CA TYR A 77 3.67 -11.01 -2.93
C TYR A 77 4.05 -11.75 -4.22
N SER A 78 4.47 -11.04 -5.27
CA SER A 78 5.00 -11.68 -6.49
C SER A 78 6.20 -12.61 -6.24
N SER A 79 6.91 -12.41 -5.13
CA SER A 79 8.10 -13.20 -4.74
C SER A 79 7.83 -14.27 -3.69
N VAL A 80 6.61 -14.32 -3.13
CA VAL A 80 6.22 -15.23 -2.05
C VAL A 80 5.56 -16.47 -2.64
N SER A 81 5.86 -17.65 -2.08
CA SER A 81 5.18 -18.89 -2.48
C SER A 81 3.71 -18.90 -2.03
N ILE A 82 2.85 -19.58 -2.79
CA ILE A 82 1.40 -19.67 -2.48
C ILE A 82 1.16 -20.19 -1.04
N ALA A 83 1.94 -21.18 -0.60
CA ALA A 83 1.80 -21.75 0.74
C ALA A 83 2.17 -20.76 1.87
N GLY A 84 3.10 -19.84 1.61
CA GLY A 84 3.51 -18.83 2.59
C GLY A 84 2.70 -17.53 2.54
N LEU A 85 1.94 -17.30 1.48
CA LEU A 85 1.23 -16.04 1.24
C LEU A 85 0.25 -15.66 2.37
N PRO A 86 -0.60 -16.56 2.90
CA PRO A 86 -1.55 -16.19 3.96
C PRO A 86 -0.88 -15.70 5.24
N HIS A 87 0.26 -16.29 5.60
CA HIS A 87 1.01 -15.88 6.79
C HIS A 87 1.62 -14.49 6.62
N VAL A 88 2.20 -14.21 5.45
CA VAL A 88 2.76 -12.88 5.13
C VAL A 88 1.64 -11.83 5.10
N GLN A 89 0.48 -12.15 4.54
CA GLN A 89 -0.68 -11.25 4.50
C GLN A 89 -1.15 -10.87 5.91
N SER A 90 -1.27 -11.83 6.83
CA SER A 90 -1.67 -11.55 8.22
C SER A 90 -0.70 -10.61 8.95
N VAL A 91 0.62 -10.80 8.76
CA VAL A 91 1.64 -9.90 9.32
C VAL A 91 1.57 -8.51 8.69
N HIS A 92 1.32 -8.44 7.37
CA HIS A 92 1.18 -7.19 6.64
C HIS A 92 -0.09 -6.42 7.01
N GLU A 93 -1.22 -7.09 7.25
CA GLU A 93 -2.46 -6.46 7.73
C GLU A 93 -2.22 -5.71 9.05
N THR A 94 -1.56 -6.40 9.99
CA THR A 94 -1.17 -5.80 11.28
C THR A 94 -0.23 -4.62 11.06
N SER A 95 0.82 -4.80 10.27
CA SER A 95 1.82 -3.76 9.98
C SER A 95 1.22 -2.54 9.27
N ARG A 96 0.26 -2.76 8.37
CA ARG A 96 -0.43 -1.72 7.63
C ARG A 96 -1.30 -0.88 8.55
N ARG A 97 -2.06 -1.52 9.45
CA ARG A 97 -2.83 -0.82 10.48
C ARG A 97 -1.94 0.03 11.37
N ASP A 98 -0.88 -0.55 11.92
CA ASP A 98 -0.02 0.15 12.87
C ASP A 98 0.67 1.35 12.20
N GLN A 99 1.17 1.19 10.97
CA GLN A 99 1.75 2.29 10.21
C GLN A 99 0.72 3.37 9.87
N PHE A 100 -0.53 3.01 9.56
CA PHE A 100 -1.60 3.99 9.32
C PHE A 100 -1.85 4.84 10.56
N LEU A 101 -1.99 4.22 11.73
CA LEU A 101 -2.17 4.93 13.00
C LEU A 101 -0.98 5.84 13.35
N MET A 102 0.24 5.44 12.98
CA MET A 102 1.43 6.30 13.13
C MET A 102 1.42 7.53 12.22
N LYS A 103 0.61 7.56 11.16
CA LYS A 103 0.56 8.69 10.20
C LYS A 103 -0.39 9.79 10.63
N LEU A 104 -1.24 9.53 11.61
CA LEU A 104 -2.23 10.47 12.11
C LEU A 104 -1.59 11.69 12.77
N ARG A 105 -2.22 12.85 12.60
CA ARG A 105 -1.82 14.10 13.27
C ARG A 105 -2.18 14.07 14.77
N PRO A 106 -1.56 14.94 15.59
CA PRO A 106 -1.71 14.90 17.05
C PRO A 106 -3.15 15.01 17.58
N ASP A 107 -4.05 15.67 16.83
CA ASP A 107 -5.46 15.79 17.22
C ASP A 107 -6.14 14.43 17.44
N PHE A 108 -5.65 13.38 16.78
CA PHE A 108 -6.18 12.02 16.88
C PHE A 108 -5.45 11.17 17.93
N ASP A 109 -4.56 11.73 18.76
CA ASP A 109 -3.76 10.97 19.73
C ASP A 109 -4.64 10.21 20.74
N SER A 110 -5.77 10.80 21.15
CA SER A 110 -6.73 10.18 22.07
C SER A 110 -7.35 8.92 21.46
N VAL A 111 -7.96 9.03 20.27
CA VAL A 111 -8.57 7.89 19.57
C VAL A 111 -7.52 6.85 19.17
N ARG A 112 -6.32 7.27 18.76
CA ARG A 112 -5.20 6.36 18.48
C ARG A 112 -4.84 5.53 19.70
N SER A 113 -4.71 6.15 20.87
CA SER A 113 -4.42 5.42 22.12
C SER A 113 -5.53 4.43 22.48
N GLN A 114 -6.80 4.82 22.30
CA GLN A 114 -7.93 3.92 22.54
C GLN A 114 -7.91 2.70 21.60
N LEU A 115 -7.67 2.93 20.31
CA LEU A 115 -7.58 1.88 19.29
C LEU A 115 -6.43 0.90 19.58
N MET A 116 -5.27 1.40 20.05
CA MET A 116 -4.11 0.57 20.38
C MET A 116 -4.31 -0.31 21.63
N ASN A 117 -5.17 0.11 22.56
CA ASN A 117 -5.44 -0.61 23.81
C ASN A 117 -6.64 -1.55 23.74
N ARG A 118 -7.29 -1.67 22.58
CA ARG A 118 -8.51 -2.47 22.40
C ARG A 118 -8.16 -3.97 22.28
N ASP A 119 -8.96 -4.81 22.95
CA ASP A 119 -8.89 -6.27 22.88
C ASP A 119 -10.30 -6.83 22.53
N PRO A 120 -10.48 -7.52 21.38
CA PRO A 120 -9.46 -7.88 20.39
C PRO A 120 -8.93 -6.68 19.60
N VAL A 121 -7.72 -6.83 19.07
CA VAL A 121 -7.06 -5.76 18.31
C VAL A 121 -7.88 -5.46 17.04
N PRO A 122 -8.26 -4.20 16.80
CA PRO A 122 -9.14 -3.84 15.69
C PRO A 122 -8.46 -4.04 14.34
N SER A 123 -9.29 -4.24 13.30
CA SER A 123 -8.84 -4.19 11.91
C SER A 123 -8.58 -2.75 11.47
N LEU A 124 -7.93 -2.57 10.30
CA LEU A 124 -7.75 -1.24 9.73
C LEU A 124 -9.10 -0.57 9.39
N ASP A 125 -10.09 -1.34 8.96
CA ASP A 125 -11.42 -0.83 8.63
C ASP A 125 -12.18 -0.38 9.89
N ASP A 126 -12.07 -1.13 10.99
CA ASP A 126 -12.61 -0.70 12.30
C ASP A 126 -11.95 0.60 12.77
N CYS A 127 -10.63 0.70 12.66
CA CYS A 127 -9.90 1.93 12.98
C CYS A 127 -10.38 3.11 12.12
N LEU A 128 -10.61 2.89 10.82
CA LEU A 128 -11.05 3.94 9.91
C LEU A 128 -12.42 4.49 10.31
N GLY A 129 -13.36 3.63 10.71
CA GLY A 129 -14.67 4.05 11.20
C GLY A 129 -14.59 5.00 12.39
N ASP A 130 -13.81 4.63 13.40
CA ASP A 130 -13.63 5.44 14.62
C ASP A 130 -12.92 6.78 14.30
N LEU A 131 -11.97 6.78 13.37
CA LEU A 131 -11.23 7.99 12.97
C LEU A 131 -12.09 8.97 12.16
N LEU A 132 -12.96 8.48 11.28
CA LEU A 132 -13.90 9.32 10.53
C LEU A 132 -14.92 9.99 11.47
N GLN A 133 -15.38 9.24 12.48
CA GLN A 133 -16.24 9.81 13.51
C GLN A 133 -15.54 10.91 14.31
N GLU A 134 -14.28 10.70 14.71
CA GLU A 134 -13.49 11.71 15.42
C GLU A 134 -13.26 12.96 14.56
N GLU A 135 -12.94 12.79 13.27
CA GLU A 135 -12.75 13.92 12.35
C GLU A 135 -14.01 14.80 12.27
N GLN A 136 -15.19 14.17 12.18
CA GLN A 136 -16.46 14.90 12.15
C GLN A 136 -16.74 15.66 13.45
N MET A 137 -16.39 15.07 14.61
CA MET A 137 -16.53 15.71 15.92
C MET A 137 -15.61 16.94 16.04
N LEU A 138 -14.35 16.81 15.61
CA LEU A 138 -13.39 17.90 15.61
C LEU A 138 -13.84 19.06 14.70
N LEU A 139 -14.30 18.77 13.49
CA LEU A 139 -14.83 19.77 12.57
C LEU A 139 -16.03 20.52 13.18
N THR A 140 -16.97 19.80 13.77
CA THR A 140 -18.14 20.40 14.43
C THR A 140 -17.71 21.34 15.55
N ARG A 141 -16.75 20.93 16.39
CA ARG A 141 -16.21 21.77 17.47
C ARG A 141 -15.56 23.04 16.94
N SER A 142 -14.74 22.94 15.89
CA SER A 142 -14.11 24.10 15.27
C SER A 142 -15.12 25.11 14.72
N THR A 143 -16.27 24.66 14.21
CA THR A 143 -17.34 25.56 13.74
C THR A 143 -18.09 26.28 14.85
N MET A 144 -18.16 25.70 16.06
CA MET A 144 -18.84 26.31 17.21
C MET A 144 -17.96 27.31 17.97
N GLU A 145 -16.64 27.24 17.77
CA GLU A 145 -15.65 28.13 18.38
C GLU A 145 -15.33 29.37 17.52
N GLN A 146 -15.94 29.49 16.32
CA GLN A 146 -15.88 30.65 15.40
C GLN A 146 -17.06 31.60 15.57
#